data_AF-A0A961JBQ1-F1
#
_entry.id   AF-A0A961JBQ1-F1
#
_cell.length_a   1.000
_cell.length_b   1.000
_cell.length_c   1.000
_cell.angle_alpha   90.00
_cell.angle_beta   90.00
_cell.angle_gamma   90.00
#
_symmetry.space_group_name_H-M   'P 1'
#
loop_
_entity.id
_entity.type
_entity.pdbx_description
1 polymer ?
#
loop_
_entity_poly.entity_id
_entity_poly.type
_entity_poly.pdbx_seq_one_letter_code
_entity_poly.pdbx_strand_id
1 'polypeptide(L)'
;MSQLFLDANILLDFYRYGDDDISEIGKLETLVKDGDIILHTNSHLIDEVGRNRENVLASSLAELRSAKYTLRTPNYCANIPELAAVNESLKAANKAHAALIAAVEKTVAARELPADKLLASLFGVSTKKDVTEEILEAAQRRVALGNPPGKRGSIGDAIHWECLLQIFHGYDLSIVSRDDDFASELYGNKIKSFLGDEWKQAHSSLQSDIRLFRSLGDFFRDKYPKIQLSDEVKKNDLIAQLSISPNFVTTHSVISDLSQFDYYTNGQVARLFEALVENSQVYWIAKDDDINAFFRSLKDRAYSVPTELHEASVAILGVDPNFFDPF
;
A
#
# COMPACT_ATOMS: atom_id res chain seq x y z
N MET A 1 -4.71 -13.12 -7.12
CA MET A 1 -3.87 -11.91 -7.01
C MET A 1 -4.55 -10.75 -7.71
N SER A 2 -4.35 -9.51 -7.23
CA SER A 2 -4.84 -8.29 -7.90
C SER A 2 -3.65 -7.48 -8.42
N GLN A 3 -3.81 -6.81 -9.56
CA GLN A 3 -2.83 -5.83 -10.05
C GLN A 3 -3.26 -4.42 -9.64
N LEU A 4 -2.30 -3.56 -9.34
CA LEU A 4 -2.55 -2.20 -8.86
C LEU A 4 -1.60 -1.20 -9.52
N PHE A 5 -2.13 -0.07 -9.94
CA PHE A 5 -1.38 1.12 -10.32
C PHE A 5 -1.83 2.31 -9.48
N LEU A 6 -0.87 3.05 -8.93
CA LEU A 6 -1.11 4.27 -8.18
C LEU A 6 -0.57 5.47 -8.95
N ASP A 7 -1.44 6.43 -9.21
CA ASP A 7 -1.08 7.70 -9.81
C ASP A 7 -0.19 8.54 -8.87
N ALA A 8 0.65 9.40 -9.43
CA ALA A 8 1.55 10.28 -8.70
C ALA A 8 0.79 11.13 -7.68
N ASN A 9 -0.41 11.61 -8.02
CA ASN A 9 -1.22 12.42 -7.09
C ASN A 9 -1.70 11.65 -5.84
N ILE A 10 -1.81 10.33 -5.91
CA ILE A 10 -2.17 9.47 -4.78
C ILE A 10 -0.93 9.26 -3.89
N LEU A 11 0.21 8.98 -4.52
CA LEU A 11 1.48 8.78 -3.82
C LEU A 11 1.95 10.06 -3.12
N LEU A 12 1.75 11.22 -3.74
CA LEU A 12 2.11 12.53 -3.18
C LEU A 12 1.23 12.93 -1.99
N ASP A 13 0.00 12.41 -1.89
CA ASP A 13 -0.85 12.64 -0.72
C ASP A 13 -0.27 12.03 0.56
N PHE A 14 0.68 11.09 0.46
CA PHE A 14 1.31 10.49 1.63
C PHE A 14 2.05 11.55 2.47
N TYR A 15 2.54 12.63 1.84
CA TYR A 15 3.16 13.74 2.57
C TYR A 15 2.18 14.64 3.31
N ARG A 16 0.87 14.43 3.15
CA ARG A 16 -0.21 15.17 3.82
C ARG A 16 -0.87 14.37 4.93
N TYR A 17 -0.55 13.09 5.03
CA TYR A 17 -1.14 12.15 5.95
C TYR A 17 -0.47 12.19 7.32
N GLY A 18 -1.28 11.97 8.36
CA GLY A 18 -0.78 11.81 9.73
C GLY A 18 -0.20 10.42 9.96
N ASP A 19 0.34 10.18 11.15
CA ASP A 19 0.95 8.89 11.50
C ASP A 19 -0.05 7.72 11.37
N ASP A 20 -1.30 7.93 11.77
CA ASP A 20 -2.37 6.93 11.67
C ASP A 20 -2.66 6.54 10.20
N ASP A 21 -2.77 7.53 9.31
CA ASP A 21 -3.00 7.32 7.88
C ASP A 21 -1.81 6.62 7.20
N ILE A 22 -0.58 7.00 7.57
CA ILE A 22 0.64 6.36 7.08
C ILE A 22 0.69 4.89 7.52
N SER A 23 0.29 4.60 8.76
CA SER A 23 0.22 3.23 9.25
C SER A 23 -0.76 2.40 8.41
N GLU A 24 -1.95 2.94 8.12
CA GLU A 24 -2.98 2.29 7.31
C GLU A 24 -2.50 2.01 5.88
N ILE A 25 -1.64 2.86 5.31
CA ILE A 25 -1.04 2.61 3.99
C ILE A 25 0.06 1.54 4.06
N GLY A 26 0.66 1.32 5.24
CA GLY A 26 1.53 0.17 5.49
C GLY A 26 0.86 -1.18 5.13
N LYS A 27 -0.48 -1.27 5.17
CA LYS A 27 -1.25 -2.43 4.65
C LYS A 27 -0.89 -2.75 3.21
N LEU A 28 -0.72 -1.72 2.37
CA LEU A 28 -0.36 -1.88 0.97
C LEU A 28 1.00 -2.56 0.85
N GLU A 29 1.98 -2.13 1.63
CA GLU A 29 3.33 -2.69 1.60
C GLU A 29 3.31 -4.18 1.97
N THR A 30 2.58 -4.54 3.02
CA THR A 30 2.39 -5.95 3.42
C THR A 30 1.75 -6.76 2.29
N LEU A 31 0.64 -6.28 1.71
CA LEU A 31 -0.06 -7.00 0.63
C LEU A 31 0.79 -7.14 -0.63
N VAL A 32 1.65 -6.18 -0.93
CA VAL A 32 2.58 -6.29 -2.06
C VAL A 32 3.68 -7.30 -1.78
N LYS A 33 4.30 -7.24 -0.59
CA LYS A 33 5.36 -8.20 -0.19
C LYS A 33 4.86 -9.63 -0.12
N ASP A 34 3.65 -9.81 0.39
CA ASP A 34 3.04 -11.12 0.57
C ASP A 34 2.47 -11.69 -0.74
N GLY A 35 2.55 -10.95 -1.86
CA GLY A 35 2.08 -11.41 -3.16
C GLY A 35 0.56 -11.46 -3.27
N ASP A 36 -0.16 -10.64 -2.49
CA ASP A 36 -1.60 -10.41 -2.65
C ASP A 36 -1.88 -9.39 -3.76
N ILE A 37 -1.02 -8.37 -3.85
CA ILE A 37 -1.08 -7.27 -4.81
C ILE A 37 0.22 -7.20 -5.62
N ILE A 38 0.09 -7.11 -6.94
CA ILE A 38 1.21 -6.73 -7.81
C ILE A 38 1.12 -5.22 -8.05
N LEU A 39 1.96 -4.44 -7.37
CA LEU A 39 2.04 -3.00 -7.57
C LEU A 39 2.91 -2.70 -8.78
N HIS A 40 2.31 -2.12 -9.83
CA HIS A 40 3.00 -1.72 -11.04
C HIS A 40 3.50 -0.28 -10.94
N THR A 41 4.76 -0.06 -11.29
CA THR A 41 5.39 1.27 -11.36
C THR A 41 6.22 1.39 -12.63
N ASN A 42 6.68 2.59 -12.95
CA ASN A 42 7.62 2.86 -14.03
C ASN A 42 8.54 4.03 -13.65
N SER A 43 9.61 4.24 -14.41
CA SER A 43 10.58 5.31 -14.14
C SER A 43 9.95 6.70 -14.17
N HIS A 44 9.00 6.95 -15.09
CA HIS A 44 8.32 8.25 -15.19
C HIS A 44 7.55 8.60 -13.91
N LEU A 45 6.84 7.63 -13.32
CA LEU A 45 6.06 7.80 -12.09
C LEU A 45 6.97 8.14 -10.92
N ILE A 46 8.07 7.39 -10.77
CA ILE A 46 9.03 7.59 -9.68
C ILE A 46 9.66 8.98 -9.78
N ASP A 47 10.05 9.40 -10.99
CA ASP A 47 10.62 10.71 -11.22
C ASP A 47 9.58 11.83 -11.02
N GLU A 48 8.32 11.61 -11.38
CA GLU A 48 7.24 12.57 -11.18
C GLU A 48 6.98 12.83 -9.70
N VAL A 49 6.88 11.77 -8.89
CA VAL A 49 6.79 11.88 -7.43
C VAL A 49 8.01 12.60 -6.88
N GLY A 50 9.21 12.27 -7.38
CA GLY A 50 10.46 12.91 -7.00
C GLY A 50 10.49 14.41 -7.27
N ARG A 51 10.11 14.84 -8.48
CA ARG A 51 10.06 16.24 -8.92
C ARG A 51 9.03 17.05 -8.12
N ASN A 52 7.89 16.46 -7.80
CA ASN A 52 6.78 17.15 -7.13
C ASN A 52 6.87 17.14 -5.61
N ARG A 53 7.72 16.30 -5.01
CA ARG A 53 7.90 16.20 -3.55
C ARG A 53 8.13 17.56 -2.88
N GLU A 54 9.10 18.34 -3.37
CA GLU A 54 9.43 19.62 -2.75
C GLU A 54 8.30 20.63 -2.86
N ASN A 55 7.57 20.62 -3.97
CA ASN A 55 6.40 21.48 -4.16
C ASN A 55 5.31 21.17 -3.12
N VAL A 56 4.98 19.88 -2.94
CA VAL A 56 3.99 19.45 -1.94
C VAL A 56 4.42 19.86 -0.53
N LEU A 57 5.68 19.60 -0.16
CA LEU A 57 6.21 19.96 1.16
C LEU A 57 6.28 21.48 1.37
N ALA A 58 6.65 22.25 0.34
CA ALA A 58 6.67 23.70 0.44
C ALA A 58 5.26 24.26 0.70
N SER A 59 4.25 23.70 0.03
CA SER A 59 2.85 24.11 0.23
C SER A 59 2.35 23.77 1.64
N SER A 60 2.66 22.58 2.18
CA SER A 60 2.21 22.18 3.52
C SER A 60 2.96 22.90 4.64
N LEU A 61 4.23 23.27 4.44
CA LEU A 61 5.03 23.97 5.44
C LEU A 61 4.83 25.50 5.45
N ALA A 62 4.14 26.08 4.46
CA ALA A 62 4.02 27.53 4.33
C ALA A 62 3.33 28.18 5.54
N GLU A 63 2.23 27.60 6.01
CA GLU A 63 1.52 28.08 7.21
C GLU A 63 2.37 27.90 8.47
N LEU A 64 3.01 26.75 8.62
CA LEU A 64 3.90 26.49 9.74
C LEU A 64 5.06 27.49 9.79
N ARG A 65 5.68 27.81 8.65
CA ARG A 65 6.80 28.77 8.57
C ARG A 65 6.37 30.20 8.88
N SER A 66 5.16 30.59 8.48
CA SER A 66 4.67 31.96 8.64
C SER A 66 4.04 32.24 10.00
N ALA A 67 3.73 31.21 10.79
CA ALA A 67 3.18 31.36 12.12
C ALA A 67 4.08 32.21 13.02
N LYS A 68 3.51 33.20 13.70
CA LYS A 68 4.22 34.04 14.67
C LYS A 68 3.30 34.38 15.83
N TYR A 69 3.71 34.00 17.02
CA TYR A 69 2.92 34.23 18.23
C TYR A 69 3.21 35.64 18.76
N THR A 70 2.24 36.54 18.62
CA THR A 70 2.34 37.92 19.10
C THR A 70 1.06 38.34 19.81
N LEU A 71 1.18 39.22 20.79
CA LEU A 71 0.07 39.86 21.46
C LEU A 71 0.15 41.37 21.23
N ARG A 72 -0.97 41.97 20.80
CA ARG A 72 -1.12 43.42 20.76
C ARG A 72 -1.92 43.86 21.98
N THR A 73 -1.35 44.73 22.79
CA THR A 73 -2.00 45.25 23.98
C THR A 73 -2.31 46.74 23.85
N PRO A 74 -3.46 47.21 24.35
CA PRO A 74 -3.72 48.63 24.55
C PRO A 74 -2.70 49.28 25.49
N ASN A 75 -2.52 50.60 25.38
CA ASN A 75 -1.52 51.35 26.14
C ASN A 75 -1.69 51.24 27.67
N TYR A 76 -2.92 51.10 28.17
CA TYR A 76 -3.18 50.97 29.60
C TYR A 76 -2.68 49.65 30.20
N CYS A 77 -2.30 48.67 29.38
CA CYS A 77 -1.70 47.42 29.85
C CYS A 77 -0.21 47.57 30.19
N ALA A 78 0.43 48.69 29.84
CA ALA A 78 1.89 48.85 29.94
C ALA A 78 2.46 48.63 31.35
N ASN A 79 1.67 48.90 32.39
CA ASN A 79 2.10 48.78 33.79
C ASN A 79 1.43 47.59 34.52
N ILE A 80 0.74 46.71 33.80
CA ILE A 80 0.10 45.52 34.36
C ILE A 80 1.16 44.41 34.48
N PRO A 81 1.51 43.94 35.68
CA PRO A 81 2.60 42.98 35.90
C PRO A 81 2.47 41.67 35.09
N GLU A 82 1.24 41.20 34.88
CA GLU A 82 0.93 39.97 34.16
C GLU A 82 1.38 40.02 32.70
N LEU A 83 1.50 41.22 32.10
CA LEU A 83 1.97 41.40 30.72
C LEU A 83 3.39 40.86 30.52
N ALA A 84 4.25 40.94 31.53
CA ALA A 84 5.62 40.42 31.47
C ALA A 84 5.63 38.90 31.30
N ALA A 85 4.83 38.18 32.10
CA ALA A 85 4.72 36.73 32.05
C ALA A 85 4.16 36.24 30.70
N VAL A 86 3.20 36.96 30.13
CA VAL A 86 2.64 36.65 28.80
C VAL A 86 3.70 36.83 27.70
N ASN A 87 4.44 37.94 27.71
CA ASN A 87 5.51 38.18 26.74
C ASN A 87 6.64 37.13 26.83
N GLU A 88 7.00 36.70 28.04
CA GLU A 88 7.97 35.62 28.24
C GLU A 88 7.48 34.30 27.64
N SER A 89 6.20 33.95 27.86
CA SER A 89 5.57 32.76 27.28
C SER A 89 5.56 32.81 25.76
N LEU A 90 5.25 33.97 25.15
CA LEU A 90 5.30 34.17 23.69
C LEU A 90 6.73 34.04 23.15
N LYS A 91 7.73 34.53 23.87
CA LYS A 91 9.15 34.36 23.49
C LYS A 91 9.55 32.89 23.52
N ALA A 92 9.14 32.16 24.56
CA ALA A 92 9.37 30.71 24.66
C ALA A 92 8.68 29.94 23.52
N ALA A 93 7.42 30.27 23.21
CA ALA A 93 6.67 29.66 22.10
C ALA A 93 7.35 29.90 20.75
N ASN A 94 7.73 31.15 20.43
CA ASN A 94 8.44 31.46 19.18
C ASN A 94 9.80 30.76 19.09
N LYS A 95 10.52 30.59 20.21
CA LYS A 95 11.78 29.82 20.24
C LYS A 95 11.54 28.34 19.97
N ALA A 96 10.53 27.73 20.59
CA ALA A 96 10.15 26.34 20.37
C ALA A 96 9.69 26.11 18.92
N HIS A 97 8.93 27.05 18.37
CA HIS A 97 8.47 27.04 16.98
C HIS A 97 9.62 27.09 15.97
N ALA A 98 10.61 27.98 16.18
CA ALA A 98 11.82 28.00 15.35
C ALA A 98 12.61 26.69 15.42
N ALA A 99 12.70 26.07 16.61
CA ALA A 99 13.35 24.77 16.78
C ALA A 99 12.59 23.64 16.07
N LEU A 100 11.25 23.65 16.11
CA LEU A 100 10.40 22.72 15.37
C LEU A 100 10.63 22.84 13.86
N ILE A 101 10.62 24.05 13.31
CA ILE A 101 10.88 24.28 11.87
C ILE A 101 12.25 23.70 11.50
N ALA A 102 13.30 24.02 12.27
CA ALA A 102 14.65 23.51 12.00
C ALA A 102 14.74 21.97 12.04
N ALA A 103 14.03 21.33 12.97
CA ALA A 103 13.97 19.86 13.06
C ALA A 103 13.24 19.24 11.86
N VAL A 104 12.12 19.83 11.45
CA VAL A 104 11.38 19.39 10.26
C VAL A 104 12.23 19.56 9.00
N GLU A 105 12.87 20.71 8.81
CA GLU A 105 13.72 20.97 7.64
C GLU A 105 14.91 20.02 7.56
N LYS A 106 15.53 19.69 8.71
CA LYS A 106 16.57 18.66 8.77
C LYS A 106 16.05 17.30 8.30
N THR A 107 14.87 16.91 8.75
CA THR A 107 14.23 15.62 8.37
C THR A 107 13.86 15.59 6.90
N VAL A 108 13.32 16.70 6.37
CA VAL A 108 12.99 16.88 4.95
C VAL A 108 14.24 16.74 4.07
N ALA A 109 15.34 17.40 4.46
CA ALA A 109 16.61 17.36 3.74
C ALA A 109 17.25 15.96 3.77
N ALA A 110 17.13 15.25 4.89
CA ALA A 110 17.59 13.87 5.04
C ALA A 110 16.70 12.84 4.31
N ARG A 111 15.52 13.24 3.82
CA ARG A 111 14.48 12.35 3.27
C ARG A 111 14.05 11.27 4.27
N GLU A 112 13.89 11.66 5.52
CA GLU A 112 13.57 10.76 6.63
C GLU A 112 12.11 10.86 7.11
N LEU A 113 11.26 11.59 6.39
CA LEU A 113 9.83 11.63 6.72
C LEU A 113 9.23 10.22 6.63
N PRO A 114 8.18 9.91 7.41
CA PRO A 114 7.49 8.62 7.30
C PRO A 114 7.06 8.28 5.86
N ALA A 115 6.52 9.27 5.13
CA ALA A 115 6.15 9.13 3.72
C ALA A 115 7.35 8.83 2.80
N ASP A 116 8.53 9.42 3.05
CA ASP A 116 9.75 9.11 2.26
C ASP A 116 10.13 7.64 2.38
N LYS A 117 10.14 7.12 3.61
CA LYS A 117 10.51 5.74 3.91
C LYS A 117 9.52 4.75 3.31
N LEU A 118 8.23 5.03 3.45
CA LEU A 118 7.15 4.21 2.90
C LEU A 118 7.20 4.15 1.37
N LEU A 119 7.34 5.29 0.70
CA LEU A 119 7.44 5.34 -0.77
C LEU A 119 8.70 4.62 -1.27
N ALA A 120 9.85 4.80 -0.59
CA ALA A 120 11.07 4.08 -0.92
C ALA A 120 10.90 2.55 -0.81
N SER A 121 10.22 2.09 0.24
CA SER A 121 9.94 0.67 0.44
C SER A 121 8.98 0.12 -0.62
N LEU A 122 7.85 0.80 -0.87
CA LEU A 122 6.87 0.44 -1.91
C LEU A 122 7.49 0.36 -3.30
N PHE A 123 8.28 1.36 -3.70
CA PHE A 123 8.99 1.33 -4.99
C PHE A 123 10.08 0.25 -5.03
N GLY A 124 10.63 -0.13 -3.88
CA GLY A 124 11.58 -1.23 -3.76
C GLY A 124 10.97 -2.59 -4.06
N VAL A 125 9.71 -2.82 -3.62
CA VAL A 125 8.99 -4.10 -3.80
C VAL A 125 8.06 -4.13 -5.02
N SER A 126 7.82 -2.99 -5.68
CA SER A 126 6.97 -2.90 -6.87
C SER A 126 7.55 -3.58 -8.11
N THR A 127 6.66 -4.06 -8.99
CA THR A 127 7.01 -4.53 -10.34
C THR A 127 7.22 -3.35 -11.26
N LYS A 128 8.48 -3.07 -11.59
CA LYS A 128 8.87 -1.95 -12.46
C LYS A 128 8.74 -2.33 -13.92
N LYS A 129 8.02 -1.51 -14.69
CA LYS A 129 8.00 -1.55 -16.15
C LYS A 129 8.93 -0.47 -16.69
N ASP A 130 9.86 -0.87 -17.55
CA ASP A 130 10.75 0.07 -18.22
C ASP A 130 9.99 0.92 -19.23
N VAL A 131 10.27 2.22 -19.23
CA VAL A 131 9.76 3.16 -20.24
C VAL A 131 10.73 3.14 -21.41
N THR A 132 10.41 2.34 -22.43
CA THR A 132 11.23 2.22 -23.64
C THR A 132 10.88 3.29 -24.68
N GLU A 133 11.70 3.45 -25.71
CA GLU A 133 11.40 4.36 -26.81
C GLU A 133 10.08 4.00 -27.50
N GLU A 134 9.75 2.72 -27.64
CA GLU A 134 8.48 2.28 -28.21
C GLU A 134 7.29 2.75 -27.37
N ILE A 135 7.40 2.71 -26.05
CA ILE A 135 6.38 3.22 -25.12
C ILE A 135 6.26 4.74 -25.25
N LEU A 136 7.39 5.46 -25.35
CA LEU A 136 7.40 6.91 -25.52
C LEU A 136 6.75 7.33 -26.84
N GLU A 137 7.07 6.67 -27.94
CA GLU A 137 6.48 6.93 -29.26
C GLU A 137 4.98 6.62 -29.26
N ALA A 138 4.55 5.51 -28.63
CA ALA A 138 3.15 5.16 -28.48
C ALA A 138 2.39 6.22 -27.66
N ALA A 139 2.95 6.66 -26.54
CA ALA A 139 2.38 7.68 -25.68
C ALA A 139 2.25 9.04 -26.40
N GLN A 140 3.28 9.44 -27.15
CA GLN A 140 3.24 10.66 -27.98
C GLN A 140 2.15 10.57 -29.04
N ARG A 141 2.05 9.42 -29.74
CA ARG A 141 1.02 9.16 -30.75
C ARG A 141 -0.38 9.22 -30.14
N ARG A 142 -0.59 8.60 -28.97
CA ARG A 142 -1.85 8.63 -28.22
C ARG A 142 -2.32 10.07 -27.98
N VAL A 143 -1.46 10.92 -27.43
CA VAL A 143 -1.78 12.34 -27.18
C VAL A 143 -2.03 13.11 -28.48
N ALA A 144 -1.24 12.85 -29.53
CA ALA A 144 -1.42 13.48 -30.83
C ALA A 144 -2.77 13.14 -31.49
N LEU A 145 -3.26 11.91 -31.29
CA LEU A 145 -4.56 11.45 -31.77
C LEU A 145 -5.73 11.88 -30.88
N GLY A 146 -5.45 12.43 -29.69
CA GLY A 146 -6.48 12.77 -28.71
C GLY A 146 -7.08 11.55 -28.00
N ASN A 147 -6.35 10.44 -27.99
CA ASN A 147 -6.74 9.24 -27.25
C ASN A 147 -6.42 9.42 -25.76
N PRO A 148 -7.34 9.07 -24.85
CA PRO A 148 -7.09 9.08 -23.41
C PRO A 148 -6.18 7.90 -22.99
N PRO A 149 -5.57 7.91 -21.80
CA PRO A 149 -5.46 9.06 -20.92
C PRO A 149 -4.36 10.00 -21.44
N GLY A 150 -4.48 11.29 -21.10
CA GLY A 150 -3.53 12.31 -21.46
C GLY A 150 -4.17 13.52 -22.16
N LYS A 151 -3.45 14.65 -22.08
CA LYS A 151 -3.91 15.95 -22.55
C LYS A 151 -2.79 16.70 -23.26
N ARG A 152 -3.14 17.66 -24.12
CA ARG A 152 -2.15 18.44 -24.87
C ARG A 152 -1.14 19.09 -23.90
N GLY A 153 0.15 18.79 -24.11
CA GLY A 153 1.24 19.31 -23.29
C GLY A 153 1.63 18.43 -22.09
N SER A 154 0.90 17.34 -21.81
CA SER A 154 1.28 16.34 -20.81
C SER A 154 1.16 14.94 -21.38
N ILE A 155 2.28 14.22 -21.41
CA ILE A 155 2.35 12.83 -21.91
C ILE A 155 2.45 11.80 -20.77
N GLY A 156 2.48 12.23 -19.51
CA GLY A 156 2.75 11.35 -18.36
C GLY A 156 1.72 10.23 -18.22
N ASP A 157 0.44 10.57 -18.21
CA ASP A 157 -0.65 9.59 -18.13
C ASP A 157 -0.62 8.60 -19.31
N ALA A 158 -0.29 9.10 -20.51
CA ALA A 158 -0.14 8.27 -21.69
C ALA A 158 1.02 7.27 -21.52
N ILE A 159 2.17 7.69 -20.98
CA ILE A 159 3.30 6.79 -20.68
C ILE A 159 2.87 5.70 -19.69
N HIS A 160 2.16 6.08 -18.63
CA HIS A 160 1.67 5.12 -17.63
C HIS A 160 0.75 4.08 -18.25
N TRP A 161 -0.18 4.52 -19.08
CA TRP A 161 -1.12 3.63 -19.75
C TRP A 161 -0.44 2.68 -20.75
N GLU A 162 0.47 3.18 -21.58
CA GLU A 162 1.24 2.33 -22.52
C GLU A 162 2.12 1.31 -21.78
N CYS A 163 2.66 1.66 -20.60
CA CYS A 163 3.32 0.70 -19.73
C CYS A 163 2.35 -0.39 -19.26
N LEU A 164 1.17 0.00 -18.79
CA LEU A 164 0.16 -0.91 -18.24
C LEU A 164 -0.39 -1.88 -19.28
N LEU A 165 -0.57 -1.46 -20.54
CA LEU A 165 -1.00 -2.35 -21.62
C LEU A 165 -0.03 -3.50 -21.89
N GLN A 166 1.23 -3.40 -21.43
CA GLN A 166 2.27 -4.40 -21.63
C GLN A 166 2.63 -5.19 -20.36
N ILE A 167 1.81 -5.17 -19.31
CA ILE A 167 2.04 -5.97 -18.10
C ILE A 167 1.55 -7.40 -18.29
N PHE A 168 2.04 -8.32 -17.44
CA PHE A 168 1.67 -9.73 -17.51
C PHE A 168 0.17 -9.93 -17.29
N HIS A 169 -0.39 -10.84 -18.08
CA HIS A 169 -1.83 -10.96 -18.26
C HIS A 169 -2.44 -12.05 -17.35
N GLY A 170 -3.68 -11.86 -16.89
CA GLY A 170 -4.45 -12.89 -16.17
C GLY A 170 -5.09 -12.47 -14.85
N TYR A 171 -4.83 -11.25 -14.37
CA TYR A 171 -5.45 -10.69 -13.16
C TYR A 171 -6.11 -9.35 -13.44
N ASP A 172 -7.11 -8.99 -12.62
CA ASP A 172 -7.77 -7.68 -12.68
C ASP A 172 -6.78 -6.55 -12.35
N LEU A 173 -6.87 -5.46 -13.12
CA LEU A 173 -6.12 -4.23 -12.86
C LEU A 173 -6.99 -3.20 -12.14
N SER A 174 -6.50 -2.72 -11.00
CA SER A 174 -7.07 -1.58 -10.29
C SER A 174 -6.17 -0.35 -10.50
N ILE A 175 -6.73 0.74 -11.00
CA ILE A 175 -6.08 2.05 -11.07
C ILE A 175 -6.62 2.90 -9.93
N VAL A 176 -5.74 3.53 -9.15
CA VAL A 176 -6.13 4.54 -8.15
C VAL A 176 -5.63 5.89 -8.63
N SER A 177 -6.56 6.76 -9.00
CA SER A 177 -6.25 8.09 -9.52
C SER A 177 -7.41 9.07 -9.28
N ARG A 178 -7.06 10.31 -8.96
CA ARG A 178 -8.01 11.44 -8.95
C ARG A 178 -8.02 12.22 -10.26
N ASP A 179 -7.16 11.89 -11.22
CA ASP A 179 -7.18 12.55 -12.53
C ASP A 179 -8.42 12.07 -13.32
N ASP A 180 -9.07 13.01 -13.98
CA ASP A 180 -10.25 12.74 -14.80
C ASP A 180 -9.87 12.17 -16.18
N ASP A 181 -8.60 12.22 -16.59
CA ASP A 181 -8.11 11.64 -17.84
C ASP A 181 -8.30 10.11 -17.90
N PHE A 182 -8.35 9.44 -16.74
CA PHE A 182 -8.69 8.01 -16.62
C PHE A 182 -10.20 7.75 -16.45
N ALA A 183 -10.98 8.75 -16.07
CA ALA A 183 -12.35 8.58 -15.63
C ALA A 183 -13.37 8.75 -16.75
N SER A 184 -14.51 8.08 -16.59
CA SER A 184 -15.66 8.30 -17.46
C SER A 184 -16.31 9.65 -17.15
N GLU A 185 -16.59 10.43 -18.21
CA GLU A 185 -17.35 11.68 -18.11
C GLU A 185 -18.80 11.47 -17.66
N LEU A 186 -19.34 10.26 -17.82
CA LEU A 186 -20.70 9.90 -17.38
C LEU A 186 -20.72 9.40 -15.94
N TYR A 187 -19.66 8.71 -15.53
CA TYR A 187 -19.56 8.06 -14.22
C TYR A 187 -18.16 8.29 -13.67
N GLY A 188 -17.98 9.37 -12.92
CA GLY A 188 -16.66 9.80 -12.44
C GLY A 188 -15.92 8.80 -11.55
N ASN A 189 -16.52 7.67 -11.14
CA ASN A 189 -15.88 6.58 -10.41
C ASN A 189 -15.65 5.32 -11.28
N LYS A 190 -15.83 5.41 -12.60
CA LYS A 190 -15.57 4.32 -13.54
C LYS A 190 -14.43 4.72 -14.45
N ILE A 191 -13.69 3.71 -14.89
CA ILE A 191 -12.73 3.87 -15.98
C ILE A 191 -13.46 4.35 -17.23
N LYS A 192 -12.81 5.23 -18.00
CA LYS A 192 -13.32 5.67 -19.30
C LYS A 192 -13.54 4.46 -20.21
N SER A 193 -14.67 4.42 -20.91
CA SER A 193 -15.04 3.24 -21.72
C SER A 193 -13.99 2.90 -22.77
N PHE A 194 -13.39 3.92 -23.40
CA PHE A 194 -12.31 3.75 -24.37
C PHE A 194 -11.12 2.96 -23.79
N LEU A 195 -10.72 3.27 -22.55
CA LEU A 195 -9.63 2.57 -21.86
C LEU A 195 -10.03 1.15 -21.47
N GLY A 196 -11.28 0.96 -21.04
CA GLY A 196 -11.82 -0.37 -20.76
C GLY A 196 -11.85 -1.27 -22.00
N ASP A 197 -12.24 -0.73 -23.15
CA ASP A 197 -12.28 -1.45 -24.42
C ASP A 197 -10.86 -1.77 -24.92
N GLU A 198 -9.93 -0.82 -24.80
CA GLU A 198 -8.53 -1.02 -25.16
C GLU A 198 -7.84 -2.06 -24.27
N TRP A 199 -8.10 -2.01 -22.96
CA TRP A 199 -7.63 -3.02 -22.02
C TRP A 199 -8.12 -4.40 -22.42
N LYS A 200 -9.43 -4.55 -22.66
CA LYS A 200 -10.03 -5.81 -23.11
C LYS A 200 -9.48 -6.27 -24.44
N GLN A 201 -9.18 -5.37 -25.38
CA GLN A 201 -8.61 -5.74 -26.66
C GLN A 201 -7.18 -6.29 -26.49
N ALA A 202 -6.36 -5.60 -25.71
CA ALA A 202 -4.99 -6.03 -25.40
C ALA A 202 -4.95 -7.35 -24.60
N HIS A 203 -5.99 -7.65 -23.83
CA HIS A 203 -6.05 -8.78 -22.89
C HIS A 203 -7.14 -9.81 -23.20
N SER A 204 -7.74 -9.78 -24.39
CA SER A 204 -9.01 -10.48 -24.72
C SER A 204 -9.03 -12.00 -24.51
N SER A 205 -7.87 -12.66 -24.49
CA SER A 205 -7.74 -14.10 -24.20
C SER A 205 -7.86 -14.45 -22.72
N LEU A 206 -7.86 -13.45 -21.83
CA LEU A 206 -7.78 -13.59 -20.39
C LEU A 206 -8.91 -12.75 -19.78
N GLN A 207 -9.70 -13.35 -18.89
CA GLN A 207 -10.84 -12.67 -18.26
C GLN A 207 -10.36 -11.64 -17.22
N SER A 208 -9.59 -10.63 -17.62
CA SER A 208 -9.13 -9.54 -16.76
C SER A 208 -9.97 -8.28 -16.97
N ASP A 209 -10.57 -7.78 -15.89
CA ASP A 209 -11.25 -6.50 -15.88
C ASP A 209 -10.33 -5.39 -15.38
N ILE A 210 -10.69 -4.15 -15.73
CA ILE A 210 -10.04 -2.94 -15.24
C ILE A 210 -11.03 -2.07 -14.47
N ARG A 211 -10.60 -1.57 -13.31
CA ARG A 211 -11.41 -0.70 -12.43
C ARG A 211 -10.63 0.54 -12.02
N LEU A 212 -11.35 1.65 -11.87
CA LEU A 212 -10.82 2.90 -11.36
C LEU A 212 -11.34 3.13 -9.93
N PHE A 213 -10.44 3.52 -9.03
CA PHE A 213 -10.74 3.97 -7.67
C PHE A 213 -10.22 5.40 -7.50
N ARG A 214 -10.93 6.22 -6.71
CA ARG A 214 -10.54 7.62 -6.46
C ARG A 214 -9.66 7.81 -5.23
N SER A 215 -9.58 6.79 -4.38
CA SER A 215 -8.74 6.78 -3.19
C SER A 215 -8.27 5.36 -2.88
N LEU A 216 -7.16 5.24 -2.16
CA LEU A 216 -6.70 3.96 -1.61
C LEU A 216 -7.72 3.36 -0.63
N GLY A 217 -8.41 4.21 0.13
CA GLY A 217 -9.46 3.76 1.05
C GLY A 217 -10.63 3.06 0.33
N ASP A 218 -11.05 3.56 -0.84
CA ASP A 218 -12.09 2.90 -1.65
C ASP A 218 -11.60 1.55 -2.18
N PHE A 219 -10.36 1.51 -2.66
CA PHE A 219 -9.73 0.27 -3.13
C PHE A 219 -9.70 -0.79 -2.02
N PHE A 220 -9.26 -0.44 -0.81
CA PHE A 220 -9.22 -1.38 0.31
C PHE A 220 -10.61 -1.83 0.75
N ARG A 221 -11.60 -0.93 0.81
CA ARG A 221 -12.98 -1.32 1.16
C ARG A 221 -13.60 -2.29 0.15
N ASP A 222 -13.29 -2.15 -1.14
CA ASP A 222 -13.82 -3.04 -2.19
C ASP A 222 -13.08 -4.38 -2.19
N LYS A 223 -11.75 -4.36 -2.22
CA LYS A 223 -10.93 -5.56 -2.49
C LYS A 223 -10.50 -6.30 -1.22
N TYR A 224 -10.35 -5.61 -0.10
CA TYR A 224 -9.84 -6.15 1.15
C TYR A 224 -10.67 -5.69 2.37
N PRO A 225 -12.01 -5.88 2.39
CA PRO A 225 -12.88 -5.34 3.45
C PRO A 225 -12.60 -5.93 4.84
N LYS A 226 -11.95 -7.10 4.90
CA LYS A 226 -11.64 -7.81 6.15
C LYS A 226 -10.26 -7.50 6.72
N ILE A 227 -9.41 -6.74 6.00
CA ILE A 227 -8.05 -6.49 6.46
C ILE A 227 -7.99 -5.35 7.50
N GLN A 228 -7.50 -5.67 8.70
CA GLN A 228 -7.25 -4.69 9.76
C GLN A 228 -5.75 -4.68 10.08
N LEU A 229 -5.11 -3.50 10.02
CA LEU A 229 -3.65 -3.40 10.21
C LEU A 229 -3.24 -3.78 11.63
N SER A 230 -4.06 -3.41 12.61
CA SER A 230 -3.88 -3.79 14.02
C SER A 230 -3.68 -5.30 14.18
N ASP A 231 -4.29 -6.09 13.29
CA ASP A 231 -4.23 -7.53 13.33
C ASP A 231 -3.01 -8.09 12.59
N GLU A 232 -2.48 -7.37 11.58
CA GLU A 232 -1.36 -7.88 10.76
C GLU A 232 -0.06 -8.00 11.55
N VAL A 233 0.24 -7.06 12.45
CA VAL A 233 1.41 -7.16 13.36
C VAL A 233 1.24 -8.36 14.28
N LYS A 234 0.08 -8.47 14.94
CA LYS A 234 -0.22 -9.57 15.86
C LYS A 234 -0.20 -10.94 15.16
N LYS A 235 -0.76 -11.06 13.95
CA LYS A 235 -0.72 -12.28 13.14
C LYS A 235 0.72 -12.67 12.81
N ASN A 236 1.54 -11.72 12.37
CA ASN A 236 2.94 -11.99 12.07
C ASN A 236 3.74 -12.46 13.29
N ASP A 237 3.48 -11.89 14.46
CA ASP A 237 4.08 -12.32 15.73
C ASP A 237 3.63 -13.74 16.13
N LEU A 238 2.34 -14.05 16.00
CA LEU A 238 1.79 -15.38 16.29
C LEU A 238 2.35 -16.44 15.33
N ILE A 239 2.45 -16.12 14.03
CA ILE A 239 3.05 -17.02 13.03
C ILE A 239 4.52 -17.27 13.37
N ALA A 240 5.27 -16.22 13.73
CA ALA A 240 6.66 -16.39 14.17
C ALA A 240 6.77 -17.28 15.42
N GLN A 241 5.87 -17.11 16.40
CA GLN A 241 5.79 -17.97 17.58
C GLN A 241 5.46 -19.43 17.22
N LEU A 242 4.54 -19.64 16.28
CA LEU A 242 4.18 -20.98 15.80
C LEU A 242 5.40 -21.68 15.17
N SER A 243 6.14 -20.98 14.31
CA SER A 243 7.34 -21.50 13.64
C SER A 243 8.40 -21.99 14.62
N ILE A 244 8.51 -21.38 15.81
CA ILE A 244 9.48 -21.76 16.85
C ILE A 244 8.82 -22.38 18.08
N SER A 245 7.58 -22.89 17.96
CA SER A 245 6.84 -23.43 19.09
C SER A 245 7.63 -24.54 19.80
N PRO A 246 7.86 -24.46 21.12
CA PRO A 246 8.72 -25.40 21.83
C PRO A 246 7.99 -26.63 22.36
N ASN A 247 6.65 -26.62 22.40
CA ASN A 247 5.84 -27.72 22.92
C ASN A 247 4.38 -27.64 22.44
N PHE A 248 3.63 -28.73 22.62
CA PHE A 248 2.23 -28.84 22.18
C PHE A 248 1.30 -27.82 22.85
N VAL A 249 1.49 -27.51 24.13
CA VAL A 249 0.65 -26.53 24.85
C VAL A 249 0.77 -25.15 24.22
N THR A 250 2.00 -24.72 23.91
CA THR A 250 2.24 -23.46 23.20
C THR A 250 1.62 -23.50 21.80
N THR A 251 1.77 -24.61 21.06
CA THR A 251 1.17 -24.74 19.72
C THR A 251 -0.35 -24.58 19.74
N HIS A 252 -1.06 -25.29 20.63
CA HIS A 252 -2.52 -25.15 20.75
C HIS A 252 -2.92 -23.72 21.12
N SER A 253 -2.19 -23.08 22.05
CA SER A 253 -2.47 -21.69 22.44
C SER A 253 -2.32 -20.74 21.26
N VAL A 254 -1.24 -20.85 20.50
CA VAL A 254 -0.96 -19.99 19.34
C VAL A 254 -1.98 -20.22 18.23
N ILE A 255 -2.33 -21.48 17.95
CA ILE A 255 -3.37 -21.80 16.96
C ILE A 255 -4.75 -21.31 17.39
N SER A 256 -5.07 -21.39 18.68
CA SER A 256 -6.31 -20.82 19.22
C SER A 256 -6.39 -19.30 19.02
N ASP A 257 -5.27 -18.58 19.17
CA ASP A 257 -5.23 -17.14 18.93
C ASP A 257 -5.28 -16.82 17.43
N LEU A 258 -4.59 -17.58 16.59
CA LEU A 258 -4.65 -17.47 15.13
C LEU A 258 -6.06 -17.75 14.60
N SER A 259 -6.78 -18.70 15.18
CA SER A 259 -8.14 -19.06 14.75
C SER A 259 -9.18 -17.94 14.95
N GLN A 260 -8.82 -16.85 15.65
CA GLN A 260 -9.69 -15.69 15.85
C GLN A 260 -9.70 -14.73 14.64
N PHE A 261 -8.81 -14.89 13.67
CA PHE A 261 -8.72 -14.02 12.50
C PHE A 261 -9.37 -14.64 11.27
N ASP A 262 -10.16 -13.84 10.54
CA ASP A 262 -10.92 -14.28 9.36
C ASP A 262 -10.14 -14.18 8.03
N TYR A 263 -8.93 -13.65 8.05
CA TYR A 263 -8.15 -13.36 6.86
C TYR A 263 -6.65 -13.48 7.11
N TYR A 264 -5.96 -14.15 6.19
CA TYR A 264 -4.51 -14.27 6.11
C TYR A 264 -4.03 -13.88 4.72
N THR A 265 -2.92 -13.15 4.66
CA THR A 265 -2.25 -12.85 3.39
C THR A 265 -1.63 -14.12 2.80
N ASN A 266 -1.31 -14.09 1.50
CA ASN A 266 -0.65 -15.21 0.83
C ASN A 266 0.68 -15.59 1.50
N GLY A 267 1.52 -14.59 1.82
CA GLY A 267 2.77 -14.78 2.56
C GLY A 267 2.57 -15.35 3.98
N GLN A 268 1.52 -14.97 4.68
CA GLN A 268 1.18 -15.55 5.98
C GLN A 268 0.77 -17.02 5.86
N VAL A 269 -0.06 -17.36 4.88
CA VAL A 269 -0.45 -18.75 4.61
C VAL A 269 0.77 -19.60 4.27
N ALA A 270 1.66 -19.12 3.40
CA ALA A 270 2.91 -19.81 3.08
C ALA A 270 3.72 -20.12 4.36
N ARG A 271 3.96 -19.12 5.22
CA ARG A 271 4.71 -19.28 6.48
C ARG A 271 4.02 -20.19 7.50
N LEU A 272 2.69 -20.22 7.52
CA LEU A 272 1.93 -21.15 8.35
C LEU A 272 2.17 -22.60 7.90
N PHE A 273 2.14 -22.87 6.59
CA PHE A 273 2.43 -24.20 6.05
C PHE A 273 3.91 -24.58 6.17
N GLU A 274 4.85 -23.63 6.11
CA GLU A 274 6.25 -23.86 6.50
C GLU A 274 6.33 -24.32 7.96
N ALA A 275 5.67 -23.63 8.89
CA ALA A 275 5.66 -24.03 10.31
C ALA A 275 5.06 -25.42 10.51
N LEU A 276 4.01 -25.79 9.77
CA LEU A 276 3.40 -27.12 9.79
C LEU A 276 4.39 -28.23 9.40
N VAL A 277 5.20 -27.99 8.38
CA VAL A 277 6.12 -28.99 7.83
C VAL A 277 7.44 -29.04 8.60
N GLU A 278 7.99 -27.88 8.97
CA GLU A 278 9.35 -27.76 9.50
C GLU A 278 9.41 -27.83 11.03
N ASN A 279 8.38 -27.37 11.75
CA ASN A 279 8.37 -27.44 13.20
C ASN A 279 7.82 -28.79 13.68
N SER A 280 8.70 -29.61 14.26
CA SER A 280 8.35 -30.94 14.80
C SER A 280 7.16 -30.93 15.78
N GLN A 281 7.00 -29.87 16.57
CA GLN A 281 5.92 -29.76 17.55
C GLN A 281 4.58 -29.49 16.88
N VAL A 282 4.55 -28.76 15.76
CA VAL A 282 3.34 -28.54 14.97
C VAL A 282 3.02 -29.79 14.15
N TYR A 283 4.03 -30.35 13.48
CA TYR A 283 3.93 -31.57 12.69
C TYR A 283 3.32 -32.74 13.46
N TRP A 284 3.78 -33.01 14.69
CA TRP A 284 3.34 -34.17 15.47
C TRP A 284 1.87 -34.16 15.87
N ILE A 285 1.28 -32.97 16.03
CA ILE A 285 -0.12 -32.80 16.47
C ILE A 285 -1.00 -32.22 15.35
N ALA A 286 -0.54 -32.23 14.10
CA ALA A 286 -1.30 -31.68 12.97
C ALA A 286 -2.66 -32.36 12.70
N LYS A 287 -2.89 -33.53 13.31
CA LYS A 287 -4.16 -34.27 13.25
C LYS A 287 -5.08 -34.02 14.44
N ASP A 288 -4.63 -33.25 15.43
CA ASP A 288 -5.49 -32.80 16.51
C ASP A 288 -6.57 -31.87 15.94
N ASP A 289 -7.79 -31.97 16.49
CA ASP A 289 -8.99 -31.41 15.87
C ASP A 289 -8.88 -29.90 15.58
N ASP A 290 -8.33 -29.12 16.51
CA ASP A 290 -8.17 -27.67 16.39
C ASP A 290 -7.09 -27.28 15.36
N ILE A 291 -5.94 -27.95 15.41
CA ILE A 291 -4.82 -27.72 14.48
C ILE A 291 -5.24 -28.06 13.05
N ASN A 292 -5.85 -29.24 12.88
CA ASN A 292 -6.28 -29.72 11.58
C ASN A 292 -7.38 -28.83 10.98
N ALA A 293 -8.35 -28.41 11.80
CA ALA A 293 -9.41 -27.50 11.38
C ALA A 293 -8.86 -26.14 10.95
N PHE A 294 -7.92 -25.58 11.71
CA PHE A 294 -7.28 -24.30 11.37
C PHE A 294 -6.60 -24.36 10.00
N PHE A 295 -5.70 -25.31 9.75
CA PHE A 295 -5.01 -25.40 8.45
C PHE A 295 -5.96 -25.67 7.29
N ARG A 296 -7.02 -26.47 7.49
CA ARG A 296 -8.06 -26.68 6.47
C ARG A 296 -8.86 -25.42 6.16
N SER A 297 -9.06 -24.53 7.13
CA SER A 297 -9.75 -23.25 6.88
C SER A 297 -8.95 -22.30 5.96
N LEU A 298 -7.65 -22.54 5.77
CA LEU A 298 -6.79 -21.73 4.89
C LEU A 298 -6.87 -22.14 3.41
N LYS A 299 -7.75 -23.09 3.06
CA LYS A 299 -7.87 -23.66 1.71
C LYS A 299 -7.97 -22.61 0.60
N ASP A 300 -8.74 -21.54 0.81
CA ASP A 300 -8.99 -20.48 -0.19
C ASP A 300 -7.72 -19.76 -0.66
N ARG A 301 -6.62 -19.91 0.09
CA ARG A 301 -5.32 -19.30 -0.19
C ARG A 301 -4.18 -20.30 -0.23
N ALA A 302 -4.47 -21.60 -0.13
CA ALA A 302 -3.47 -22.65 -0.14
C ALA A 302 -2.65 -22.67 -1.43
N TYR A 303 -3.21 -22.20 -2.56
CA TYR A 303 -2.48 -22.03 -3.83
C TYR A 303 -1.22 -21.14 -3.74
N SER A 304 -1.11 -20.32 -2.68
CA SER A 304 0.07 -19.48 -2.44
C SER A 304 1.21 -20.21 -1.73
N VAL A 305 0.97 -21.42 -1.21
CA VAL A 305 1.98 -22.21 -0.50
C VAL A 305 3.04 -22.70 -1.51
N PRO A 306 4.34 -22.64 -1.17
CA PRO A 306 5.41 -23.16 -2.02
C PRO A 306 5.19 -24.63 -2.41
N THR A 307 5.40 -24.94 -3.69
CA THR A 307 5.10 -26.26 -4.28
C THR A 307 5.84 -27.41 -3.60
N GLU A 308 7.04 -27.14 -3.09
CA GLU A 308 7.88 -28.07 -2.35
C GLU A 308 7.25 -28.53 -1.02
N LEU A 309 6.30 -27.78 -0.47
CA LEU A 309 5.61 -28.12 0.77
C LEU A 309 4.31 -28.89 0.54
N HIS A 310 3.81 -28.95 -0.70
CA HIS A 310 2.48 -29.50 -1.00
C HIS A 310 2.37 -30.98 -0.61
N GLU A 311 3.28 -31.83 -1.10
CA GLU A 311 3.24 -33.27 -0.85
C GLU A 311 3.28 -33.60 0.64
N ALA A 312 4.19 -32.95 1.38
CA ALA A 312 4.31 -33.12 2.82
C ALA A 312 3.02 -32.67 3.54
N SER A 313 2.50 -31.50 3.19
CA SER A 313 1.30 -30.93 3.81
C SER A 313 0.04 -31.79 3.56
N VAL A 314 -0.11 -32.33 2.34
CA VAL A 314 -1.19 -33.28 2.00
C VAL A 314 -1.13 -34.51 2.92
N ALA A 315 0.05 -35.11 3.07
CA ALA A 315 0.26 -36.31 3.88
C ALA A 315 0.02 -36.04 5.38
N ILE A 316 0.47 -34.89 5.88
CA ILE A 316 0.32 -34.47 7.28
C ILE A 316 -1.16 -34.27 7.62
N LEU A 317 -1.86 -33.44 6.83
CA LEU A 317 -3.23 -33.02 7.13
C LEU A 317 -4.29 -34.06 6.71
N GLY A 318 -3.93 -35.00 5.83
CA GLY A 318 -4.88 -35.95 5.24
C GLY A 318 -5.92 -35.25 4.38
N VAL A 319 -5.49 -34.30 3.55
CA VAL A 319 -6.34 -33.56 2.60
C VAL A 319 -6.21 -34.15 1.18
N ASP A 320 -7.05 -33.70 0.25
CA ASP A 320 -6.96 -34.09 -1.15
C ASP A 320 -5.71 -33.48 -1.81
N PRO A 321 -5.04 -34.14 -2.79
CA PRO A 321 -3.92 -33.55 -3.53
C PRO A 321 -4.24 -32.20 -4.16
N ASN A 322 -5.48 -31.96 -4.56
CA ASN A 322 -5.92 -30.71 -5.19
C ASN A 322 -6.23 -29.61 -4.15
N PHE A 323 -5.88 -29.81 -2.86
CA PHE A 323 -6.08 -28.81 -1.81
C PHE A 323 -5.38 -27.48 -2.10
N PHE A 324 -4.26 -27.53 -2.82
CA PHE A 324 -3.43 -26.37 -3.18
C PHE A 324 -3.76 -25.81 -4.56
N ASP A 325 -4.71 -26.38 -5.29
CA ASP A 325 -5.09 -25.84 -6.60
C ASP A 325 -5.88 -24.54 -6.44
N PRO A 326 -5.65 -23.52 -7.28
CA PRO A 326 -6.50 -22.35 -7.32
C PRO A 326 -7.92 -22.75 -7.75
N PHE A 327 -8.93 -22.22 -7.05
CA PHE A 327 -10.34 -22.39 -7.39
C PHE A 327 -10.72 -21.68 -8.70
#